data_AF-A0A966Q9A3-F1
#
_entry.id   AF-A0A966Q9A3-F1
#
_cell.length_a   1.000
_cell.length_b   1.000
_cell.length_c   1.000
_cell.angle_alpha   90.00
_cell.angle_beta   90.00
_cell.angle_gamma   90.00
#
_symmetry.space_group_name_H-M   'P 1'
#
loop_
_entity.id
_entity.type
_entity.pdbx_description
1 polymer ?
#
loop_
_entity_poly.entity_id
_entity_poly.type
_entity_poly.pdbx_seq_one_letter_code
_entity_poly.pdbx_strand_id
1 'polypeptide(L)'
;MKTKRILHLNLHRQYFDLIATGQKKTEYRECTPYWRKRLEGRDYDVVSFRNGYATRAPVMEVEYVAKGFRVIGSKKEYAIRLGKILKIQNYQIKKGKA
;
A
#
# COMPACT_ATOMS: atom_id res chain seq x y z
N MET A 1 -22.55 -12.21 4.62
CA MET A 1 -21.58 -11.35 3.90
C MET A 1 -20.30 -11.27 4.73
N LYS A 2 -19.12 -11.56 4.16
CA LYS A 2 -17.86 -11.54 4.92
C LYS A 2 -17.31 -10.11 4.95
N THR A 3 -17.12 -9.55 6.14
CA THR A 3 -16.52 -8.21 6.30
C THR A 3 -15.05 -8.26 5.86
N LYS A 4 -14.67 -7.40 4.90
CA LYS A 4 -13.28 -7.32 4.41
C LYS A 4 -12.37 -6.73 5.49
N ARG A 5 -11.23 -7.35 5.74
CA ARG A 5 -10.16 -6.82 6.60
C ARG A 5 -9.27 -5.91 5.78
N ILE A 6 -9.21 -4.63 6.17
CA ILE A 6 -8.51 -3.59 5.41
C ILE A 6 -7.28 -3.08 6.18
N LEU A 7 -6.13 -3.08 5.53
CA LEU A 7 -4.92 -2.42 6.01
C LEU A 7 -4.86 -0.99 5.48
N HIS A 8 -5.13 0.00 6.33
CA HIS A 8 -5.07 1.42 5.93
C HIS A 8 -3.66 1.99 6.03
N LEU A 9 -3.14 2.54 4.94
CA LEU A 9 -1.78 3.08 4.84
C LEU A 9 -1.79 4.47 4.23
N ASN A 10 -1.03 5.40 4.82
CA ASN A 10 -0.68 6.63 4.14
C ASN A 10 0.53 6.37 3.23
N LEU A 11 0.47 6.93 2.02
CA LEU A 11 1.46 6.70 0.99
C LEU A 11 1.86 8.01 0.29
N HIS A 12 3.17 8.21 0.15
CA HIS A 12 3.71 9.35 -0.59
C HIS A 12 3.33 9.29 -2.06
N ARG A 13 3.22 10.45 -2.72
CA ARG A 13 2.64 10.57 -4.06
C ARG A 13 3.37 9.72 -5.11
N GLN A 14 4.70 9.74 -5.07
CA GLN A 14 5.54 8.94 -5.97
C GLN A 14 5.18 7.45 -5.97
N TYR A 15 5.00 6.84 -4.79
CA TYR A 15 4.70 5.41 -4.68
C TYR A 15 3.24 5.12 -5.02
N PHE A 16 2.35 6.05 -4.71
CA PHE A 16 0.95 5.96 -5.10
C PHE A 16 0.83 5.93 -6.62
N ASP A 17 1.51 6.83 -7.34
CA ASP A 17 1.54 6.87 -8.80
C ASP A 17 2.16 5.59 -9.38
N LEU A 18 3.25 5.09 -8.81
CA LEU A 18 3.89 3.84 -9.27
C LEU A 18 2.97 2.61 -9.11
N ILE A 19 2.19 2.53 -8.03
CA ILE A 19 1.22 1.43 -7.85
C ILE A 19 0.03 1.64 -8.78
N ALA A 20 -0.49 2.87 -8.88
CA ALA A 20 -1.62 3.21 -9.74
C ALA A 20 -1.33 2.94 -11.23
N THR A 21 -0.07 3.11 -11.66
CA THR A 21 0.39 2.80 -13.02
C THR A 21 0.85 1.34 -13.20
N GLY A 22 0.77 0.52 -12.16
CA GLY A 22 1.14 -0.90 -12.20
C GLY A 22 2.65 -1.20 -12.19
N GLN A 23 3.49 -0.17 -12.08
CA GLN A 23 4.95 -0.28 -12.05
C GLN A 23 5.47 -0.85 -10.72
N LYS A 24 4.77 -0.59 -9.60
CA LYS A 24 5.10 -1.08 -8.26
C LYS A 24 4.05 -2.07 -7.76
N LYS A 25 4.48 -3.31 -7.51
CA LYS A 25 3.62 -4.43 -7.06
C LYS A 25 3.90 -4.89 -5.63
N THR A 26 4.79 -4.20 -4.92
CA THR A 26 5.16 -4.53 -3.54
C THR A 26 5.32 -3.27 -2.72
N GLU A 27 4.67 -3.20 -1.57
CA GLU A 27 4.88 -2.19 -0.55
C GLU A 27 5.86 -2.72 0.52
N TYR A 28 6.88 -1.92 0.83
CA TYR A 28 7.87 -2.28 1.83
C TYR A 28 7.68 -1.45 3.09
N ARG A 29 7.85 -2.07 4.27
CA ARG A 29 7.80 -1.39 5.57
C ARG A 29 8.89 -1.90 6.49
N GLU A 30 9.53 -0.99 7.20
CA GLU A 30 10.53 -1.34 8.22
C GLU A 30 9.93 -2.24 9.30
N CYS A 31 10.74 -3.16 9.85
CA CYS A 31 10.35 -4.05 10.93
C CYS A 31 10.33 -3.35 12.31
N THR A 32 9.54 -2.29 12.44
CA THR A 32 9.36 -1.55 13.71
C THR A 32 8.26 -2.16 14.58
N PRO A 33 8.21 -1.88 15.90
CA PRO A 33 7.12 -2.35 16.77
C PRO A 33 5.72 -1.94 16.28
N TYR A 34 5.62 -0.77 15.64
CA TYR A 34 4.39 -0.29 15.02
C TYR A 34 3.91 -1.23 13.90
N TRP A 35 4.79 -1.58 12.96
CA TRP A 35 4.45 -2.47 11.85
C TRP A 35 4.22 -3.92 12.30
N ARG A 36 4.99 -4.37 13.29
CA ARG A 36 4.83 -5.69 13.91
C ARG A 36 3.41 -5.92 14.39
N LYS A 37 2.88 -4.99 15.19
CA LYS A 37 1.51 -5.03 15.73
C LYS A 37 0.44 -5.09 14.64
N ARG A 38 0.74 -4.54 13.46
CA ARG A 38 -0.20 -4.45 12.34
C ARG A 38 -0.08 -5.61 11.34
N LEU A 39 1.06 -6.29 11.25
CA LEU A 39 1.31 -7.27 10.18
C LEU A 39 1.49 -8.70 10.70
N GLU A 40 2.05 -8.88 11.88
CA GLU A 40 2.29 -10.22 12.43
C GLU A 40 1.01 -10.79 13.05
N GLY A 41 0.72 -12.06 12.75
CA GLY A 41 -0.52 -12.73 13.15
C GLY A 41 -1.79 -12.16 12.51
N ARG A 42 -1.67 -11.26 11.51
CA ARG A 42 -2.80 -10.60 10.85
C ARG A 42 -2.75 -10.77 9.35
N ASP A 43 -3.86 -11.24 8.77
CA ASP A 43 -4.06 -11.26 7.33
C ASP A 43 -5.14 -10.27 6.94
N TYR A 44 -4.98 -9.72 5.74
CA TYR A 44 -5.84 -8.70 5.17
C TYR A 44 -6.35 -9.18 3.82
N ASP A 45 -7.48 -8.62 3.40
CA ASP A 45 -8.03 -8.87 2.07
C ASP A 45 -7.68 -7.70 1.13
N VAL A 46 -7.53 -6.49 1.70
CA VAL A 46 -7.30 -5.26 0.95
C VAL A 46 -6.30 -4.35 1.68
N VAL A 47 -5.46 -3.67 0.91
CA VAL A 47 -4.67 -2.53 1.36
C VAL A 47 -5.30 -1.24 0.82
N SER A 48 -5.69 -0.35 1.73
CA SER A 48 -6.26 0.97 1.38
C SER A 48 -5.18 2.03 1.54
N PHE A 49 -4.63 2.49 0.42
CA PHE A 49 -3.68 3.59 0.37
C PHE A 49 -4.40 4.93 0.33
N ARG A 50 -3.94 5.89 1.14
CA ARG A 50 -4.38 7.30 1.10
C ARG A 50 -3.17 8.20 0.82
N ASN A 51 -3.31 9.10 -0.13
CA ASN A 51 -2.26 10.07 -0.47
C ASN A 51 -2.47 11.40 0.28
N GLY A 52 -1.83 11.54 1.43
CA GLY A 52 -1.92 12.73 2.27
C GLY A 52 -3.20 12.81 3.11
N TYR A 53 -3.41 13.97 3.75
CA TYR A 53 -4.45 14.15 4.79
C TYR A 53 -5.62 15.03 4.36
N ALA A 54 -5.63 15.55 3.13
CA ALA A 54 -6.73 16.36 2.61
C ALA A 54 -8.08 15.62 2.68
N THR A 55 -9.18 16.36 2.84
CA THR A 55 -10.54 15.80 2.91
C THR A 55 -10.88 14.97 1.68
N ARG A 56 -10.45 15.42 0.49
CA ARG A 56 -10.60 14.70 -0.78
C ARG A 56 -9.27 14.13 -1.28
N ALA A 57 -8.45 13.62 -0.34
CA ALA A 57 -7.20 12.95 -0.68
C ALA A 57 -7.45 11.79 -1.66
N PRO A 58 -6.52 11.52 -2.60
CA PRO A 58 -6.57 10.33 -3.42
C PRO A 58 -6.54 9.07 -2.55
N VAL A 59 -7.41 8.11 -2.87
CA VAL A 59 -7.49 6.81 -2.19
C VAL A 59 -7.45 5.71 -3.22
N MET A 60 -6.72 4.64 -2.93
CA MET A 60 -6.61 3.46 -3.77
C MET A 60 -6.71 2.20 -2.91
N GLU A 61 -7.66 1.34 -3.25
CA GLU A 61 -7.79 0.01 -2.67
C GLU A 61 -7.16 -1.02 -3.61
N VAL A 62 -6.23 -1.79 -3.07
CA VAL A 62 -5.49 -2.81 -3.81
C VAL A 62 -5.62 -4.13 -3.07
N GLU A 63 -5.77 -5.21 -3.83
CA GLU A 63 -5.80 -6.57 -3.29
C GLU A 63 -4.52 -6.87 -2.49
N TYR A 64 -4.71 -7.37 -1.27
CA TYR A 64 -3.61 -7.92 -0.46
C TYR A 64 -3.36 -9.36 -0.91
N VAL A 65 -2.20 -9.65 -1.47
CA VAL A 65 -1.88 -10.99 -1.99
C VAL A 65 -1.16 -11.83 -0.94
N ALA A 66 -0.07 -11.31 -0.40
CA ALA A 66 0.74 -11.99 0.60
C ALA A 66 1.65 -11.01 1.33
N LYS A 67 2.08 -11.37 2.54
CA LYS A 67 3.24 -10.75 3.20
C LYS A 67 4.41 -11.72 3.23
N GLY A 68 5.60 -11.15 3.12
CA GLY A 68 6.87 -11.81 3.38
C GLY A 68 7.86 -10.81 3.94
N PHE A 69 9.15 -11.12 3.74
CA PHE A 69 10.23 -10.23 4.12
C PHE A 69 11.19 -10.05 2.95
N ARG A 70 11.81 -8.87 2.90
CA ARG A 70 12.98 -8.61 2.08
C ARG A 70 14.14 -8.25 2.99
N VAL A 71 15.34 -8.70 2.64
CA VAL A 71 16.58 -8.30 3.28
C VAL A 71 17.35 -7.42 2.31
N ILE A 72 17.77 -6.24 2.77
CA ILE A 72 18.61 -5.30 2.02
C ILE A 72 19.81 -4.96 2.90
N GLY A 73 20.98 -5.51 2.57
CA GLY A 73 22.14 -5.46 3.45
C GLY A 73 21.84 -6.13 4.79
N SER A 74 21.99 -5.41 5.89
CA SER A 74 21.66 -5.86 7.25
C SER A 74 20.21 -5.56 7.69
N LYS A 75 19.41 -4.86 6.85
CA LYS A 75 18.04 -4.46 7.20
C LYS A 75 17.02 -5.48 6.70
N LYS A 76 16.08 -5.84 7.59
CA LYS A 76 14.91 -6.65 7.27
C LYS A 76 13.66 -5.76 7.19
N GLU A 77 12.91 -5.89 6.12
CA GLU A 77 11.67 -5.16 5.87
C GLU A 77 10.53 -6.13 5.57
N TYR A 78 9.32 -5.80 6.01
CA TYR A 78 8.11 -6.45 5.53
C TYR A 78 7.92 -6.14 4.05
N ALA A 79 7.57 -7.14 3.26
CA ALA A 79 7.24 -7.02 1.85
C ALA A 79 5.78 -7.45 1.65
N ILE A 80 4.90 -6.50 1.36
CA ILE A 80 3.47 -6.74 1.11
C ILE A 80 3.26 -6.77 -0.39
N ARG A 81 2.95 -7.95 -0.93
CA ARG A 81 2.64 -8.14 -2.35
C ARG A 81 1.24 -7.62 -2.63
N LEU A 82 1.15 -6.74 -3.62
CA LEU A 82 -0.06 -6.07 -4.07
C LEU A 82 -0.57 -6.74 -5.34
N GLY A 83 -1.88 -6.99 -5.38
CA GLY A 83 -2.59 -7.61 -6.50
C GLY A 83 -3.25 -6.56 -7.39
N LYS A 84 -4.49 -6.83 -7.79
CA LYS A 84 -5.25 -5.93 -8.66
C LYS A 84 -5.69 -4.68 -7.90
N ILE A 85 -5.73 -3.55 -8.60
CA ILE A 85 -6.40 -2.34 -8.10
C ILE A 85 -7.89 -2.61 -8.14
N LEU A 86 -8.54 -2.56 -6.98
CA LEU A 86 -9.97 -2.78 -6.84
C LEU A 86 -10.76 -1.49 -7.01
N LYS A 87 -10.17 -0.38 -6.55
CA LYS A 87 -10.82 0.93 -6.57
C LYS A 87 -9.77 2.04 -6.53
N ILE A 88 -10.05 3.13 -7.23
CA ILE A 88 -9.29 4.38 -7.11
C ILE A 88 -10.24 5.57 -7.10
N GLN A 89 -10.01 6.54 -6.23
CA GLN A 89 -10.86 7.72 -6.02
C GLN A 89 -10.00 8.98 -5.88
N ASN A 90 -10.56 10.12 -6.33
CA ASN A 90 -9.93 11.44 -6.26
C ASN A 90 -8.49 11.48 -6.82
N TYR A 91 -8.18 10.59 -7.78
CA TYR A 91 -6.86 10.49 -8.39
C TYR A 91 -6.87 11.13 -9.78
N GLN A 92 -5.95 12.05 -10.01
CA GLN A 92 -5.64 12.60 -11.33
C GLN A 92 -4.16 12.39 -11.59
N ILE A 93 -3.83 11.76 -12.73
CA ILE A 93 -2.45 11.65 -13.20
C ILE A 93 -1.99 13.06 -13.53
N LYS A 94 -1.04 13.58 -12.75
CA LYS A 94 -0.33 14.80 -13.15
C LYS A 94 0.59 14.42 -14.31
N LYS A 95 0.19 14.68 -15.55
CA LYS A 95 1.14 14.71 -16.66
C LYS A 95 2.16 15.77 -16.30
N GLY A 96 3.44 15.38 -16.18
CA GLY A 96 4.52 16.36 -16.02
C GLY A 96 4.41 17.37 -17.17
N LYS A 97 4.62 18.66 -16.87
CA LYS A 97 4.84 19.64 -17.92
C LYS A 97 5.99 19.12 -18.77
N ALA A 98 5.74 18.94 -20.06
CA ALA A 98 6.79 18.80 -21.06
C ALA A 98 7.70 20.04 -21.02
#